data_AF-A0A7M3Y5K4-F1
#
_entry.id   AF-A0A7M3Y5K4-F1
#
_cell.length_a   1.000
_cell.length_b   1.000
_cell.length_c   1.000
_cell.angle_alpha   90.00
_cell.angle_beta   90.00
_cell.angle_gamma   90.00
#
_symmetry.space_group_name_H-M   'P 1'
#
loop_
_entity.id
_entity.type
_entity.pdbx_description
1 polymer ?
#
loop_
_entity_poly.entity_id
_entity_poly.type
_entity_poly.pdbx_seq_one_letter_code
_entity_poly.pdbx_strand_id
1 'polypeptide(L)'
;MQVGPLTFVKVDPGTTYVGDDRGGWIHASQRPRHEVRVPEFFVLKTPLSAADVTQLSNQDGPATQAPHEGVDAALLQQTCAALRAHVPDHLEVRPPSLAEWKRAREAGALNPLPGVLEILADAPFSNHRGAPMDGRPRERSAHGPLMDQLACIEVHPHKTTATATSSVPMDRRLPGTVLRLVLSPVREGPPRTVPQQADRSANLRVEVMCTLLIGVVPSFLIPVLRGFGGYALEGWANLLFGGLVAGFVTGAIWRPRRPTVTWEDGAVYEEDEERKVSQ
;
A
#
# COMPACT_ATOMS: atom_id res chain seq x y z
N MET A 1 -2.91 24.97 -8.84
CA MET A 1 -4.09 25.62 -8.24
C MET A 1 -3.66 26.29 -6.94
N GLN A 2 -4.03 27.55 -6.72
CA GLN A 2 -3.82 28.23 -5.44
C GLN A 2 -5.08 28.04 -4.58
N VAL A 3 -4.91 27.61 -3.33
CA VAL A 3 -6.01 27.46 -2.36
C VAL A 3 -5.54 28.01 -1.02
N GLY A 4 -6.08 29.16 -0.63
CA GLY A 4 -5.57 29.93 0.50
C GLY A 4 -4.06 30.22 0.32
N PRO A 5 -3.21 29.95 1.33
CA PRO A 5 -1.77 30.15 1.22
C PRO A 5 -1.06 29.11 0.34
N LEU A 6 -1.69 27.96 0.05
CA LEU A 6 -1.01 26.82 -0.56
C LEU A 6 -1.11 26.77 -2.08
N THR A 7 -0.02 26.35 -2.72
CA THR A 7 0.06 26.09 -4.16
C THR A 7 0.12 24.58 -4.44
N PHE A 8 -0.92 24.05 -5.06
CA PHE A 8 -1.00 22.65 -5.50
C PHE A 8 -0.59 22.50 -6.98
N VAL A 9 0.17 21.46 -7.29
CA VAL A 9 0.57 21.04 -8.64
C VAL A 9 -0.51 20.11 -9.22
N LYS A 10 -0.88 20.29 -10.50
CA LYS A 10 -1.83 19.41 -11.20
C LYS A 10 -1.16 18.07 -11.52
N VAL A 11 -1.92 16.98 -11.41
CA VAL A 11 -1.55 15.63 -11.85
C VAL A 11 -2.59 15.17 -12.87
N ASP A 12 -2.16 14.90 -14.09
CA ASP A 12 -3.03 14.43 -15.17
C ASP A 12 -3.57 13.02 -14.89
N PRO A 13 -4.82 12.71 -15.29
CA PRO A 13 -5.43 11.40 -15.10
C PRO A 13 -4.58 10.30 -15.73
N GLY A 14 -4.60 9.12 -15.12
CA GLY A 14 -3.85 7.98 -15.66
C GLY A 14 -3.76 6.79 -14.70
N THR A 15 -3.12 5.74 -15.20
CA THR A 15 -2.97 4.47 -14.49
C THR A 15 -1.67 4.42 -13.69
N THR A 16 -1.73 3.90 -12.46
CA THR A 16 -0.59 3.51 -11.63
C THR A 16 -0.75 2.07 -11.14
N TYR A 17 0.24 1.52 -10.43
CA TYR A 17 0.17 0.16 -9.87
C TYR A 17 0.51 0.14 -8.37
N VAL A 18 -0.43 -0.39 -7.59
CA VAL A 18 -0.30 -0.57 -6.14
C VAL A 18 -0.04 -2.05 -5.83
N GLY A 19 0.69 -2.33 -4.73
CA GLY A 19 1.09 -3.69 -4.35
C GLY A 19 2.30 -4.28 -5.08
N ASP A 20 2.53 -5.57 -4.80
CA ASP A 20 3.66 -6.41 -5.19
C ASP A 20 3.16 -7.67 -5.91
N ASP A 21 3.94 -8.16 -6.87
CA ASP A 21 3.64 -9.35 -7.67
C ASP A 21 4.58 -10.52 -7.35
N ARG A 22 5.56 -10.35 -6.45
CA ARG A 22 6.50 -11.41 -6.06
C ARG A 22 5.78 -12.58 -5.39
N GLY A 23 6.16 -13.79 -5.77
CA GLY A 23 5.47 -15.00 -5.31
C GLY A 23 5.79 -15.43 -3.87
N GLY A 24 6.97 -15.06 -3.35
CA GLY A 24 7.44 -15.46 -2.01
C GLY A 24 6.49 -14.99 -0.89
N TRP A 25 6.34 -15.77 0.17
CA TRP A 25 5.38 -15.48 1.23
C TRP A 25 5.74 -14.25 2.07
N ILE A 26 7.02 -13.85 2.15
CA ILE A 26 7.41 -12.58 2.81
C ILE A 26 6.77 -11.34 2.16
N HIS A 27 6.33 -11.45 0.90
CA HIS A 27 5.62 -10.38 0.20
C HIS A 27 4.09 -10.47 0.34
N ALA A 28 3.56 -11.45 1.07
CA ALA A 28 2.12 -11.76 1.09
C ALA A 28 1.25 -10.57 1.52
N SER A 29 1.71 -9.74 2.44
CA SER A 29 0.99 -8.57 2.94
C SER A 29 0.94 -7.39 1.96
N GLN A 30 1.74 -7.41 0.90
CA GLN A 30 1.78 -6.40 -0.14
C GLN A 30 1.08 -6.88 -1.42
N ARG A 31 0.32 -7.99 -1.37
CA ARG A 31 -0.37 -8.58 -2.53
C ARG A 31 -1.87 -8.34 -2.53
N PRO A 32 -2.55 -8.45 -3.68
CA PRO A 32 -1.96 -8.54 -5.02
C PRO A 32 -1.48 -7.16 -5.52
N ARG A 33 -0.52 -7.17 -6.45
CA ARG A 33 -0.33 -6.03 -7.34
C ARG A 33 -1.60 -5.82 -8.17
N HIS A 34 -2.05 -4.58 -8.28
CA HIS A 34 -3.26 -4.23 -9.00
C HIS A 34 -3.11 -2.89 -9.74
N GLU A 35 -3.84 -2.77 -10.84
CA GLU A 35 -4.04 -1.54 -11.59
C GLU A 35 -4.89 -0.57 -10.77
N VAL A 36 -4.52 0.72 -10.75
CA VAL A 36 -5.37 1.79 -10.20
C VAL A 36 -5.47 2.92 -11.22
N ARG A 37 -6.70 3.26 -11.63
CA ARG A 37 -7.00 4.36 -12.55
C ARG A 37 -7.31 5.60 -11.73
N VAL A 38 -6.35 6.53 -11.66
CA VAL A 38 -6.45 7.76 -10.86
C VAL A 38 -6.99 8.89 -11.76
N PRO A 39 -8.02 9.65 -11.31
CA PRO A 39 -8.55 10.78 -12.07
C PRO A 39 -7.55 11.97 -12.09
N GLU A 40 -7.95 13.09 -12.67
CA GLU A 40 -7.24 14.36 -12.46
C GLU A 40 -7.34 14.75 -10.99
N PHE A 41 -6.22 15.19 -10.39
CA PHE A 41 -6.19 15.75 -9.03
C PHE A 41 -5.06 16.76 -8.89
N PHE A 42 -4.98 17.43 -7.74
CA PHE A 42 -3.90 18.35 -7.41
C PHE A 42 -3.19 17.92 -6.12
N VAL A 43 -1.89 18.15 -6.01
CA VAL A 43 -1.05 17.70 -4.88
C VAL A 43 -0.04 18.78 -4.47
N LEU A 44 0.27 18.89 -3.17
CA LEU A 44 1.37 19.73 -2.71
C LEU A 44 2.72 19.14 -3.15
N LYS A 45 3.62 19.98 -3.67
CA LYS A 45 4.94 19.54 -4.15
C LYS A 45 5.85 19.05 -3.02
N THR A 46 5.73 19.64 -1.83
CA THR A 46 6.36 19.20 -0.57
C THR A 46 5.29 18.92 0.49
N PRO A 47 5.62 18.23 1.59
CA PRO A 47 4.78 18.26 2.79
C PRO A 47 4.64 19.69 3.32
N LEU A 48 3.63 19.93 4.16
CA LEU A 48 3.39 21.21 4.81
C LEU A 48 4.58 21.60 5.70
N SER A 49 4.97 22.86 5.61
CA SER A 49 5.95 23.46 6.50
C SER A 49 5.34 23.89 7.83
N ALA A 50 6.18 24.16 8.83
CA ALA A 50 5.72 24.75 10.09
C ALA A 50 5.02 26.11 9.86
N ALA A 51 5.51 26.93 8.91
CA ALA A 51 4.87 28.17 8.50
C ALA A 51 3.47 27.96 7.91
N ASP A 52 3.28 26.96 7.04
CA ASP A 52 1.96 26.62 6.47
C ASP A 52 0.96 26.23 7.58
N VAL A 53 1.40 25.41 8.53
CA VAL A 53 0.58 24.98 9.67
C VAL A 53 0.21 26.15 10.58
N THR A 54 1.16 27.02 10.92
CA THR A 54 0.92 28.27 11.68
C THR A 54 -0.12 29.15 10.98
N GLN A 55 0.02 29.35 9.67
CA GLN A 55 -0.88 30.21 8.88
C GLN A 55 -2.29 29.61 8.71
N LEU A 56 -2.43 28.29 8.59
CA LEU A 56 -3.73 27.62 8.48
C LEU A 56 -4.44 27.45 9.83
N SER A 57 -3.68 27.33 10.92
CA SER A 57 -4.22 27.03 12.25
C SER A 57 -4.51 28.28 13.09
N ASN A 58 -4.08 29.47 12.64
CA ASN A 58 -4.07 30.71 13.44
C ASN A 58 -3.40 30.53 14.82
N GLN A 59 -2.32 29.74 14.87
CA GLN A 59 -1.55 29.47 16.09
C GLN A 59 -0.22 30.22 16.05
N ASP A 60 0.13 30.91 17.14
CA ASP A 60 1.45 31.50 17.30
C ASP A 60 2.53 30.41 17.35
N GLY A 61 3.55 30.52 16.48
CA GLY A 61 4.61 29.53 16.38
C GLY A 61 5.75 29.97 15.46
N PRO A 62 6.89 29.24 15.47
CA PRO A 62 8.03 29.56 14.64
C PRO A 62 7.72 29.28 13.15
N ALA A 63 7.46 30.34 12.40
CA ALA A 63 7.20 30.29 10.96
C ALA A 63 8.47 29.93 10.16
N THR A 64 8.82 28.64 10.17
CA THR A 64 9.94 28.09 9.40
C THR A 64 9.45 27.34 8.16
N GLN A 65 10.27 27.35 7.10
CA GLN A 65 10.04 26.57 5.88
C GLN A 65 10.43 25.09 6.03
N ALA A 66 10.82 24.65 7.23
CA ALA A 66 11.06 23.25 7.52
C ALA A 66 9.73 22.48 7.58
N PRO A 67 9.70 21.17 7.25
CA PRO A 67 8.50 20.34 7.34
C PRO A 67 7.92 20.37 8.76
N HIS A 68 6.59 20.42 8.87
CA HIS A 68 5.94 20.24 10.16
C HIS A 68 5.90 18.75 10.53
N GLU A 69 6.52 18.39 11.65
CA GLU A 69 6.54 17.03 12.20
C GLU A 69 5.56 16.89 13.37
N GLY A 70 5.10 15.65 13.63
CA GLY A 70 4.26 15.36 14.79
C GLY A 70 2.78 15.56 14.52
N VAL A 71 2.32 15.14 13.34
CA VAL A 71 0.92 15.30 12.93
C VAL A 71 0.02 14.27 13.63
N ASP A 72 -0.98 14.78 14.37
CA ASP A 72 -2.04 14.02 15.03
C ASP A 72 -3.40 14.22 14.32
N ALA A 73 -4.44 13.49 14.78
CA ALA A 73 -5.79 13.59 14.22
C ALA A 73 -6.37 15.01 14.28
N ALA A 74 -6.12 15.75 15.37
CA ALA A 74 -6.69 17.07 15.60
C ALA A 74 -6.08 18.11 14.64
N LEU A 75 -4.76 18.08 14.47
CA LEU A 75 -4.05 18.93 13.51
C LEU A 75 -4.45 18.62 12.08
N LEU A 76 -4.56 17.33 11.72
CA LEU A 76 -5.03 16.91 10.40
C LEU A 76 -6.44 17.46 10.13
N GLN A 77 -7.37 17.26 11.06
CA GLN A 77 -8.75 17.76 10.93
C GLN A 77 -8.81 19.28 10.83
N GLN A 78 -8.07 20.00 11.69
CA GLN A 78 -7.99 21.47 11.65
C GLN A 78 -7.46 21.99 10.32
N THR A 79 -6.38 21.39 9.81
CA THR A 79 -5.74 21.78 8.55
C THR A 79 -6.68 21.57 7.36
N CYS A 80 -7.31 20.40 7.27
CA CYS A 80 -8.29 20.10 6.21
C CYS A 80 -9.52 21.01 6.29
N ALA A 81 -10.03 21.30 7.50
CA ALA A 81 -11.17 22.20 7.68
C ALA A 81 -10.87 23.65 7.27
N ALA A 82 -9.70 24.18 7.63
CA ALA A 82 -9.27 25.53 7.24
C ALA A 82 -9.16 25.68 5.71
N LEU A 83 -8.69 24.64 5.02
CA LEU A 83 -8.61 24.63 3.57
C LEU A 83 -9.98 24.40 2.90
N ARG A 84 -10.86 23.56 3.47
CA ARG A 84 -12.14 23.19 2.84
C ARG A 84 -13.01 24.40 2.50
N ALA A 85 -12.97 25.47 3.30
CA ALA A 85 -13.67 26.74 3.02
C ALA A 85 -13.24 27.44 1.70
N HIS A 86 -12.08 27.07 1.15
CA HIS A 86 -11.49 27.62 -0.07
C HIS A 86 -11.49 26.62 -1.25
N VAL A 87 -12.05 25.42 -1.06
CA VAL A 87 -12.01 24.33 -2.04
C VAL A 87 -13.39 24.19 -2.71
N PRO A 88 -13.47 24.13 -4.06
CA PRO A 88 -14.75 23.89 -4.77
C PRO A 88 -15.44 22.60 -4.31
N ASP A 89 -16.78 22.54 -4.35
CA ASP A 89 -17.54 21.41 -3.80
C ASP A 89 -17.33 20.07 -4.52
N HIS A 90 -16.89 20.09 -5.78
CA HIS A 90 -16.52 18.89 -6.52
C HIS A 90 -15.13 18.33 -6.12
N LEU A 91 -14.40 19.00 -5.22
CA LEU A 91 -13.08 18.58 -4.72
C LEU A 91 -13.10 18.37 -3.19
N GLU A 92 -12.52 17.26 -2.76
CA GLU A 92 -12.20 16.96 -1.36
C GLU A 92 -10.74 17.34 -1.05
N VAL A 93 -10.49 17.89 0.15
CA VAL A 93 -9.14 18.13 0.69
C VAL A 93 -8.83 17.13 1.79
N ARG A 94 -7.75 16.37 1.62
CA ARG A 94 -7.31 15.30 2.53
C ARG A 94 -5.85 14.90 2.24
N PRO A 95 -5.23 13.99 3.00
CA PRO A 95 -3.98 13.37 2.57
C PRO A 95 -4.18 12.57 1.27
N PRO A 96 -3.10 12.34 0.48
CA PRO A 96 -3.17 11.48 -0.69
C PRO A 96 -3.55 10.04 -0.30
N SER A 97 -4.24 9.31 -1.18
CA SER A 97 -4.23 7.85 -1.14
C SER A 97 -2.87 7.32 -1.60
N LEU A 98 -2.54 6.06 -1.29
CA LEU A 98 -1.32 5.39 -1.74
C LEU A 98 -1.19 5.41 -3.28
N ALA A 99 -2.31 5.32 -3.98
CA ALA A 99 -2.36 5.40 -5.44
C ALA A 99 -2.13 6.82 -5.95
N GLU A 100 -2.78 7.83 -5.38
CA GLU A 100 -2.56 9.23 -5.72
C GLU A 100 -1.10 9.63 -5.44
N TRP A 101 -0.53 9.22 -4.31
CA TRP A 101 0.87 9.47 -3.98
C TRP A 101 1.82 8.86 -5.01
N LYS A 102 1.61 7.59 -5.37
CA LYS A 102 2.39 6.90 -6.41
C LYS A 102 2.26 7.57 -7.77
N ARG A 103 1.03 7.88 -8.20
CA ARG A 103 0.75 8.53 -9.49
C ARG A 103 1.38 9.93 -9.56
N ALA A 104 1.28 10.72 -8.50
CA ALA A 104 1.91 12.03 -8.39
C ALA A 104 3.44 11.95 -8.46
N ARG A 105 4.02 10.93 -7.80
CA ARG A 105 5.47 10.68 -7.84
C ARG A 105 5.93 10.24 -9.22
N GLU A 106 5.22 9.32 -9.87
CA GLU A 106 5.48 8.85 -11.24
C GLU A 106 5.36 9.99 -12.26
N ALA A 107 4.46 10.96 -12.03
CA ALA A 107 4.33 12.18 -12.82
C ALA A 107 5.36 13.28 -12.50
N GLY A 108 6.22 13.09 -11.48
CA GLY A 108 7.16 14.12 -11.02
C GLY A 108 6.50 15.35 -10.36
N ALA A 109 5.23 15.25 -9.98
CA ALA A 109 4.45 16.34 -9.39
C ALA A 109 4.72 16.56 -7.89
N LEU A 110 5.24 15.54 -7.19
CA LEU A 110 5.67 15.63 -5.80
C LEU A 110 7.16 15.28 -5.62
N ASN A 111 7.77 15.92 -4.64
CA ASN A 111 9.11 15.63 -4.13
C ASN A 111 8.96 14.97 -2.75
N PRO A 112 9.15 13.64 -2.62
CA PRO A 112 9.20 12.99 -1.31
C PRO A 112 10.43 13.42 -0.52
N LEU A 113 10.28 13.51 0.80
CA LEU A 113 11.42 13.72 1.69
C LEU A 113 11.97 12.36 2.16
N PRO A 114 13.30 12.11 2.11
CA PRO A 114 13.87 10.85 2.60
C PRO A 114 13.83 10.77 4.13
N GLY A 115 13.51 9.58 4.67
CA GLY A 115 13.55 9.30 6.11
C GLY A 115 12.43 9.93 6.95
N VAL A 116 11.33 10.36 6.33
CA VAL A 116 10.11 10.80 7.02
C VAL A 116 8.92 9.96 6.58
N LEU A 117 7.91 9.90 7.44
CA LEU A 117 6.65 9.18 7.23
C LEU A 117 5.59 10.18 6.73
N GLU A 118 5.26 10.11 5.44
CA GLU A 118 4.15 10.88 4.88
C GLU A 118 2.82 10.17 5.18
N ILE A 119 1.90 10.85 5.86
CA ILE A 119 0.56 10.32 6.17
C ILE A 119 -0.27 10.18 4.89
N LEU A 120 -0.96 9.04 4.76
CA LEU A 120 -1.92 8.75 3.69
C LEU A 120 -3.35 8.79 4.23
N ALA A 121 -4.33 8.91 3.34
CA ALA A 121 -5.75 8.86 3.71
C ALA A 121 -6.26 7.42 3.89
N ASP A 122 -5.54 6.41 3.38
CA ASP A 122 -5.90 5.00 3.53
C ASP A 122 -5.79 4.54 4.99
N ALA A 123 -6.68 3.65 5.41
CA ALA A 123 -6.45 2.85 6.60
C ALA A 123 -5.35 1.78 6.34
N PRO A 124 -4.66 1.32 7.38
CA PRO A 124 -3.72 0.20 7.25
C PRO A 124 -4.47 -1.14 7.12
N PHE A 125 -4.04 -1.97 6.16
CA PHE A 125 -4.60 -3.30 5.93
C PHE A 125 -3.51 -4.37 5.81
N SER A 126 -3.89 -5.62 6.08
CA SER A 126 -2.99 -6.78 5.99
C SER A 126 -2.63 -7.19 4.57
N ASN A 127 -3.38 -6.74 3.56
CA ASN A 127 -3.18 -7.00 2.12
C ASN A 127 -4.05 -6.05 1.26
N HIS A 128 -3.87 -6.07 -0.06
CA HIS A 128 -4.59 -5.18 -0.99
C HIS A 128 -5.92 -5.73 -1.53
N ARG A 129 -6.43 -6.88 -1.07
CA ARG A 129 -7.77 -7.37 -1.48
C ARG A 129 -8.86 -6.50 -0.89
N GLY A 130 -9.88 -6.15 -1.68
CA GLY A 130 -10.86 -5.12 -1.34
C GLY A 130 -10.32 -3.68 -1.39
N ALA A 131 -9.12 -3.43 -1.94
CA ALA A 131 -8.66 -2.06 -2.16
C ALA A 131 -9.43 -1.42 -3.33
N PRO A 132 -9.86 -0.14 -3.24
CA PRO A 132 -10.40 0.59 -4.38
C PRO A 132 -9.40 0.73 -5.52
N MET A 133 -9.89 0.62 -6.76
CA MET A 133 -9.08 0.67 -7.98
C MET A 133 -9.19 2.00 -8.73
N ASP A 134 -9.95 2.98 -8.21
CA ASP A 134 -10.19 4.31 -8.80
C ASP A 134 -9.43 5.46 -8.08
N GLY A 135 -8.45 5.09 -7.26
CA GLY A 135 -7.61 6.01 -6.50
C GLY A 135 -8.25 6.63 -5.26
N ARG A 136 -9.52 6.33 -4.93
CA ARG A 136 -10.09 6.78 -3.65
C ARG A 136 -9.38 6.09 -2.47
N PRO A 137 -9.29 6.73 -1.29
CA PRO A 137 -8.66 6.11 -0.13
C PRO A 137 -9.38 4.83 0.29
N ARG A 138 -8.63 3.87 0.82
CA ARG A 138 -9.21 2.69 1.43
C ARG A 138 -9.73 3.00 2.84
N GLU A 139 -11.01 2.76 3.06
CA GLU A 139 -11.73 3.14 4.29
C GLU A 139 -11.32 2.34 5.54
N ARG A 140 -11.66 2.85 6.73
CA ARG A 140 -11.24 2.27 8.03
C ARG A 140 -12.30 1.34 8.63
N SER A 141 -11.94 0.07 8.86
CA SER A 141 -12.62 -0.82 9.83
C SER A 141 -14.05 -1.24 9.47
N ALA A 142 -15.05 -1.11 10.35
CA ALA A 142 -15.17 -0.16 11.47
C ALA A 142 -14.77 -0.62 12.90
N HIS A 143 -14.12 -1.79 13.10
CA HIS A 143 -13.69 -2.28 14.42
C HIS A 143 -12.24 -2.80 14.45
N GLY A 144 -11.61 -2.89 15.63
CA GLY A 144 -10.31 -3.58 15.83
C GLY A 144 -9.14 -2.68 16.29
N PRO A 145 -7.91 -3.22 16.37
CA PRO A 145 -6.76 -2.52 16.96
C PRO A 145 -6.14 -1.43 16.08
N LEU A 146 -6.61 -1.29 14.83
CA LEU A 146 -6.06 -0.35 13.84
C LEU A 146 -7.01 0.82 13.50
N MET A 147 -8.12 0.98 14.23
CA MET A 147 -9.15 1.99 13.91
C MET A 147 -8.65 3.42 13.84
N ASP A 148 -7.84 3.80 14.82
CA ASP A 148 -7.32 5.16 14.98
C ASP A 148 -5.94 5.33 14.33
N GLN A 149 -5.57 4.39 13.44
CA GLN A 149 -4.34 4.43 12.67
C GLN A 149 -4.61 4.82 11.22
N LEU A 150 -3.71 5.59 10.63
CA LEU A 150 -3.62 5.80 9.19
C LEU A 150 -2.43 5.02 8.62
N ALA A 151 -2.53 4.66 7.35
CA ALA A 151 -1.37 4.22 6.60
C ALA A 151 -0.42 5.41 6.39
N CYS A 152 0.87 5.13 6.30
CA CYS A 152 1.87 6.12 5.91
C CYS A 152 2.89 5.48 4.97
N ILE A 153 3.57 6.33 4.18
CA ILE A 153 4.61 5.94 3.26
C ILE A 153 5.94 6.61 3.63
N GLU A 154 6.98 5.79 3.72
CA GLU A 154 8.35 6.25 3.93
C GLU A 154 9.14 6.14 2.63
N VAL A 155 10.05 7.07 2.40
CA VAL A 155 11.10 6.95 1.37
C VAL A 155 12.44 6.66 2.05
N HIS A 156 13.08 5.55 1.66
CA HIS A 156 14.29 5.05 2.31
C HIS A 156 15.40 6.13 2.30
N PRO A 157 16.01 6.48 3.47
CA PRO A 157 16.95 7.60 3.62
C PRO A 157 18.05 7.70 2.54
N HIS A 158 18.74 6.59 2.25
CA HIS A 158 19.81 6.53 1.25
C HIS A 158 19.41 6.03 -0.14
N LYS A 159 18.17 5.58 -0.34
CA LYS A 159 17.71 4.92 -1.57
C LYS A 159 16.36 5.50 -1.95
N THR A 160 16.37 6.72 -2.47
CA THR A 160 15.16 7.51 -2.74
C THR A 160 14.15 6.83 -3.68
N THR A 161 14.58 5.83 -4.47
CA THR A 161 13.72 4.97 -5.30
C THR A 161 12.90 3.94 -4.52
N ALA A 162 13.33 3.55 -3.32
CA ALA A 162 12.67 2.55 -2.49
C ALA A 162 11.69 3.20 -1.49
N THR A 163 10.54 2.55 -1.30
CA THR A 163 9.49 2.98 -0.38
C THR A 163 9.03 1.83 0.51
N ALA A 164 8.61 2.14 1.74
CA ALA A 164 7.90 1.22 2.62
C ALA A 164 6.55 1.80 3.01
N THR A 165 5.53 0.95 3.18
CA THR A 165 4.26 1.34 3.81
C THR A 165 4.27 0.88 5.26
N SER A 166 3.87 1.75 6.17
CA SER A 166 3.66 1.42 7.59
C SER A 166 2.34 2.01 8.09
N SER A 167 2.09 1.95 9.39
CA SER A 167 0.94 2.60 10.01
C SER A 167 1.39 3.53 11.13
N VAL A 168 0.61 4.57 11.36
CA VAL A 168 0.86 5.60 12.36
C VAL A 168 -0.42 5.81 13.19
N PRO A 169 -0.36 5.72 14.53
CA PRO A 169 -1.50 6.03 15.39
C PRO A 169 -1.72 7.55 15.43
N MET A 170 -2.97 7.99 15.29
CA MET A 170 -3.34 9.40 15.21
C MET A 170 -3.79 9.99 16.56
N ASP A 171 -3.70 9.19 17.63
CA ASP A 171 -3.99 9.58 19.03
C ASP A 171 -2.86 10.40 19.68
N ARG A 172 -1.69 10.47 19.05
CA ARG A 172 -0.48 11.09 19.59
C ARG A 172 0.39 11.68 18.47
N ARG A 173 1.22 12.67 18.84
CA ARG A 173 2.24 13.23 17.94
C ARG A 173 3.47 12.32 17.93
N LEU A 174 3.99 12.01 16.74
CA LEU A 174 5.19 11.20 16.56
C LEU A 174 6.23 11.97 15.71
N PRO A 175 7.50 12.05 16.13
CA PRO A 175 8.54 12.70 15.34
C PRO A 175 8.72 11.99 13.99
N GLY A 176 9.13 12.74 12.97
CA GLY A 176 9.26 12.26 11.59
C GLY A 176 7.93 12.03 10.85
N THR A 177 6.76 12.27 11.44
CA THR A 177 5.47 12.17 10.72
C THR A 177 5.08 13.52 10.12
N VAL A 178 4.88 13.57 8.81
CA VAL A 178 4.61 14.81 8.05
C VAL A 178 3.33 14.70 7.23
N LEU A 179 2.67 15.84 6.98
CA LEU A 179 1.42 15.90 6.23
C LEU A 179 1.63 16.48 4.84
N ARG A 180 1.23 15.74 3.80
CA ARG A 180 1.02 16.25 2.44
C ARG A 180 -0.47 16.21 2.14
N LEU A 181 -0.97 17.19 1.38
CA LEU A 181 -2.38 17.25 1.00
C LEU A 181 -2.58 17.10 -0.50
N VAL A 182 -3.76 16.61 -0.86
CA VAL A 182 -4.31 16.61 -2.22
C VAL A 182 -5.65 17.35 -2.26
N LEU A 183 -6.01 17.79 -3.46
CA LEU A 183 -7.37 18.14 -3.85
C LEU A 183 -7.79 17.11 -4.89
N SER A 184 -8.67 16.18 -4.50
CA SER A 184 -9.11 15.05 -5.34
C SER A 184 -10.60 15.20 -5.68
N PRO A 185 -11.08 14.76 -6.84
CA PRO A 185 -12.50 14.82 -7.15
C PRO A 185 -13.31 13.89 -6.23
N VAL A 186 -14.45 14.39 -5.77
CA VAL A 186 -15.44 13.60 -5.05
C VAL A 186 -15.98 12.54 -6.02
N ARG A 187 -15.97 11.27 -5.60
CA ARG A 187 -16.43 10.12 -6.38
C ARG A 187 -17.70 9.56 -5.76
N GLU A 188 -18.77 9.53 -6.53
CA GLU A 188 -20.06 8.96 -6.12
C GLU A 188 -20.14 7.47 -6.49
N GLY A 189 -21.00 6.73 -5.78
CA GLY A 189 -21.28 5.31 -6.04
C GLY A 189 -20.21 4.33 -5.54
N PRO A 190 -20.52 3.02 -5.56
CA PRO A 190 -19.65 1.98 -5.02
C PRO A 190 -18.35 1.86 -5.82
N PRO A 191 -17.18 1.71 -5.17
CA PRO A 191 -15.91 1.57 -5.86
C PRO A 191 -15.82 0.24 -6.63
N ARG A 192 -15.11 0.26 -7.76
CA ARG A 192 -14.51 -0.97 -8.29
C ARG A 192 -13.32 -1.34 -7.41
N THR A 193 -13.28 -2.56 -6.90
CA THR A 193 -12.29 -3.01 -5.92
C THR A 193 -11.55 -4.26 -6.38
N VAL A 194 -10.36 -4.48 -5.82
CA VAL A 194 -9.60 -5.71 -5.99
C VAL A 194 -10.39 -6.90 -5.41
N PRO A 195 -10.55 -8.02 -6.13
CA PRO A 195 -11.32 -9.18 -5.65
C PRO A 195 -10.93 -9.64 -4.23
N GLN A 196 -11.93 -9.67 -3.34
CA GLN A 196 -11.74 -9.93 -1.91
C GLN A 196 -11.12 -11.30 -1.63
N GLN A 197 -11.44 -12.31 -2.44
CA GLN A 197 -10.91 -13.67 -2.30
C GLN A 197 -9.75 -13.94 -3.26
N ALA A 198 -8.79 -14.74 -2.80
CA ALA A 198 -7.73 -15.29 -3.63
C ALA A 198 -8.19 -16.56 -4.34
N ASP A 199 -7.71 -16.81 -5.57
CA ASP A 199 -7.79 -18.14 -6.17
C ASP A 199 -6.91 -19.13 -5.40
N ARG A 200 -7.52 -19.77 -4.40
CA ARG A 200 -6.89 -20.81 -3.56
C ARG A 200 -6.43 -21.99 -4.42
N SER A 201 -7.13 -22.30 -5.52
CA SER A 201 -6.79 -23.42 -6.39
C SER A 201 -5.52 -23.16 -7.19
N ALA A 202 -5.36 -21.98 -7.81
CA ALA A 202 -4.12 -21.61 -8.49
C ALA A 202 -2.96 -21.45 -7.52
N ASN A 203 -3.21 -20.92 -6.32
CA ASN A 203 -2.19 -20.82 -5.28
C ASN A 203 -1.66 -22.20 -4.87
N LEU A 204 -2.55 -23.16 -4.63
CA LEU A 204 -2.18 -24.54 -4.28
C LEU A 204 -1.46 -25.26 -5.44
N ARG A 205 -1.94 -25.14 -6.68
CA ARG A 205 -1.28 -25.74 -7.86
C ARG A 205 0.18 -25.27 -8.00
N VAL A 206 0.43 -23.96 -7.86
CA VAL A 206 1.79 -23.40 -7.90
C VAL A 206 2.65 -23.93 -6.74
N GLU A 207 2.06 -24.07 -5.56
CA GLU A 207 2.79 -24.49 -4.36
C GLU A 207 3.21 -25.97 -4.42
N VAL A 208 2.30 -26.85 -4.85
CA VAL A 208 2.60 -28.27 -5.11
C VAL A 208 3.68 -28.40 -6.19
N MET A 209 3.53 -27.70 -7.31
CA MET A 209 4.51 -27.73 -8.41
C MET A 209 5.90 -27.25 -7.97
N CYS A 210 5.99 -26.15 -7.23
CA CYS A 210 7.29 -25.64 -6.75
C CYS A 210 7.90 -26.58 -5.70
N THR A 211 7.11 -27.13 -4.78
CA THR A 211 7.58 -28.07 -3.75
C THR A 211 8.12 -29.36 -4.38
N LEU A 212 7.46 -29.87 -5.43
CA LEU A 212 7.95 -31.03 -6.18
C LEU A 212 9.24 -30.70 -6.95
N LEU A 213 9.26 -29.63 -7.77
CA LEU A 213 10.38 -29.35 -8.66
C LEU A 213 11.64 -28.81 -7.97
N ILE A 214 11.51 -28.11 -6.85
CA ILE A 214 12.62 -27.45 -6.12
C ILE A 214 13.02 -28.26 -4.88
N GLY A 215 12.06 -28.94 -4.27
CA GLY A 215 12.25 -29.72 -3.05
C GLY A 215 12.46 -31.20 -3.32
N VAL A 216 11.37 -31.90 -3.67
CA VAL A 216 11.33 -33.37 -3.71
C VAL A 216 12.14 -33.96 -4.87
N VAL A 217 11.98 -33.48 -6.10
CA VAL A 217 12.74 -34.02 -7.25
C VAL A 217 14.25 -33.86 -7.05
N PRO A 218 14.78 -32.68 -6.63
CA PRO A 218 16.20 -32.54 -6.34
C PRO A 218 16.69 -33.40 -5.17
N SER A 219 15.89 -33.60 -4.11
CA SER A 219 16.31 -34.42 -2.97
C SER A 219 16.52 -35.89 -3.33
N PHE A 220 15.75 -36.45 -4.28
CA PHE A 220 15.98 -37.79 -4.81
C PHE A 220 17.04 -37.84 -5.94
N LEU A 221 17.06 -36.82 -6.81
CA LEU A 221 17.98 -36.79 -7.96
C LEU A 221 19.45 -36.66 -7.53
N ILE A 222 19.75 -35.86 -6.50
CA ILE A 222 21.12 -35.61 -6.06
C ILE A 222 21.84 -36.88 -5.54
N PRO A 223 21.25 -37.71 -4.65
CA PRO A 223 21.82 -38.99 -4.24
C PRO A 223 22.06 -39.95 -5.42
N VAL A 224 21.08 -40.09 -6.32
CA VAL A 224 21.16 -40.98 -7.49
C VAL A 224 22.32 -40.58 -8.41
N LEU A 225 22.43 -39.30 -8.76
CA LEU A 225 23.53 -38.79 -9.59
C LEU A 225 24.90 -38.86 -8.90
N ARG A 226 24.94 -38.97 -7.56
CA ARG A 226 26.18 -39.16 -6.78
C ARG A 226 26.51 -40.63 -6.47
N GLY A 227 25.78 -41.58 -7.06
CA GLY A 227 26.03 -43.02 -6.88
C GLY A 227 25.42 -43.63 -5.61
N PHE A 228 24.72 -42.84 -4.79
CA PHE A 228 24.02 -43.31 -3.58
C PHE A 228 22.61 -43.85 -3.90
N GLY A 229 22.47 -44.63 -4.98
CA GLY A 229 21.17 -45.12 -5.46
C GLY A 229 20.42 -45.97 -4.44
N GLY A 230 21.11 -46.80 -3.65
CA GLY A 230 20.49 -47.59 -2.57
C GLY A 230 19.84 -46.71 -1.49
N TYR A 231 20.46 -45.58 -1.14
CA TYR A 231 19.91 -44.63 -0.18
C TYR A 231 18.61 -43.98 -0.69
N ALA A 232 18.42 -43.86 -2.00
CA ALA A 232 17.17 -43.35 -2.56
C ALA A 232 15.98 -44.33 -2.37
N LEU A 233 16.26 -45.62 -2.20
CA LEU A 233 15.27 -46.67 -1.96
C LEU A 233 15.07 -46.93 -0.46
N GLU A 234 16.14 -47.03 0.32
CA GLU A 234 16.10 -47.34 1.76
C GLU A 234 15.81 -46.10 2.62
N GLY A 235 16.40 -44.95 2.24
CA GLY A 235 16.27 -43.67 2.94
C GLY A 235 15.17 -42.75 2.39
N TRP A 236 14.26 -43.26 1.55
CA TRP A 236 13.28 -42.47 0.79
C TRP A 236 12.46 -41.50 1.66
N ALA A 237 12.10 -41.88 2.88
CA ALA A 237 11.33 -41.05 3.80
C ALA A 237 12.09 -39.78 4.23
N ASN A 238 13.41 -39.90 4.45
CA ASN A 238 14.26 -38.76 4.79
C ASN A 238 14.44 -37.82 3.59
N LEU A 239 14.58 -38.38 2.38
CA LEU A 239 14.66 -37.60 1.15
C LEU A 239 13.36 -36.87 0.83
N LEU A 240 12.21 -37.52 1.02
CA LEU A 240 10.90 -36.90 0.86
C LEU A 240 10.72 -35.77 1.87
N PHE A 241 10.97 -36.03 3.16
CA PHE A 241 10.83 -35.00 4.21
C PHE A 241 11.79 -33.82 4.00
N GLY A 242 13.07 -34.08 3.73
CA GLY A 242 14.06 -33.05 3.41
C GLY A 242 13.66 -32.25 2.17
N GLY A 243 13.12 -32.90 1.14
CA GLY A 243 12.58 -32.26 -0.05
C GLY A 243 11.37 -31.38 0.24
N LEU A 244 10.40 -31.84 1.03
CA LEU A 244 9.25 -31.04 1.45
C LEU A 244 9.67 -29.81 2.27
N VAL A 245 10.65 -29.96 3.18
CA VAL A 245 11.20 -28.83 3.96
C VAL A 245 11.92 -27.83 3.06
N ALA A 246 12.78 -28.28 2.13
CA ALA A 246 13.44 -27.38 1.17
C ALA A 246 12.42 -26.67 0.26
N GLY A 247 11.41 -27.40 -0.21
CA GLY A 247 10.29 -26.84 -0.96
C GLY A 247 9.58 -25.74 -0.17
N PHE A 248 9.18 -26.02 1.08
CA PHE A 248 8.53 -25.06 1.97
C PHE A 248 9.40 -23.82 2.26
N VAL A 249 10.65 -24.01 2.69
CA VAL A 249 11.56 -22.90 3.06
C VAL A 249 11.87 -22.01 1.87
N THR A 250 12.06 -22.57 0.67
CA THR A 250 12.22 -21.75 -0.54
C THR A 250 10.96 -20.92 -0.84
N GLY A 251 9.76 -21.37 -0.45
CA GLY A 251 8.50 -20.66 -0.65
C GLY A 251 8.35 -19.37 0.16
N ALA A 252 9.00 -19.29 1.31
CA ALA A 252 9.07 -18.05 2.09
C ALA A 252 9.76 -16.94 1.27
N ILE A 253 10.89 -17.26 0.63
CA ILE A 253 11.75 -16.31 -0.09
C ILE A 253 11.29 -16.14 -1.55
N TRP A 254 10.97 -17.22 -2.24
CA TRP A 254 10.75 -17.23 -3.69
C TRP A 254 9.65 -18.22 -4.17
N ARG A 255 8.76 -17.66 -4.99
CA ARG A 255 7.89 -18.37 -5.94
C ARG A 255 7.79 -17.52 -7.21
N PRO A 256 7.36 -18.09 -8.35
CA PRO A 256 7.06 -17.32 -9.56
C PRO A 256 6.15 -16.11 -9.31
N ARG A 257 6.29 -15.06 -10.12
CA ARG A 257 5.47 -13.84 -9.99
C ARG A 257 3.99 -14.19 -10.18
N ARG A 258 3.14 -13.54 -9.40
CA ARG A 258 1.67 -13.65 -9.45
C ARG A 258 1.12 -12.68 -10.52
N PRO A 259 -0.03 -12.96 -11.14
CA PRO A 259 -0.67 -12.02 -12.05
C PRO A 259 -1.00 -10.70 -11.33
N THR A 260 -0.91 -9.60 -12.07
CA THR A 260 -1.41 -8.29 -11.63
C THR A 260 -2.92 -8.24 -11.92
N VAL A 261 -3.71 -7.81 -10.94
CA VAL A 261 -5.16 -7.60 -11.10
C VAL A 261 -5.35 -6.36 -11.97
N THR A 262 -5.89 -6.53 -13.18
CA THR A 262 -6.24 -5.43 -14.07
C THR A 262 -7.55 -4.78 -13.64
N TRP A 263 -7.85 -3.58 -14.12
CA TRP A 263 -9.14 -2.92 -13.83
C TRP A 263 -10.33 -3.80 -14.21
N GLU A 264 -10.26 -4.60 -15.28
CA GLU A 264 -11.37 -5.46 -15.69
C GLU A 264 -11.57 -6.69 -14.80
N ASP A 265 -10.54 -7.13 -14.07
CA ASP A 265 -10.64 -8.16 -13.02
C ASP A 265 -11.30 -7.62 -11.74
N GLY A 266 -11.47 -6.30 -11.62
CA GLY A 266 -12.05 -5.64 -10.45
C GLY A 266 -13.54 -5.92 -10.28
N ALA A 267 -13.97 -6.15 -9.04
CA ALA A 267 -15.36 -6.39 -8.66
C ALA A 267 -15.99 -5.14 -8.03
N VAL A 268 -17.26 -4.89 -8.32
CA VAL A 268 -18.08 -3.92 -7.58
C VAL A 268 -18.93 -4.72 -6.59
N TYR A 269 -18.93 -4.31 -5.33
CA TYR A 269 -19.76 -4.89 -4.28
C TYR A 269 -20.77 -3.81 -3.84
N GLU A 270 -22.03 -4.20 -3.68
CA GLU A 270 -23.04 -3.35 -3.04
C GLU A 270 -22.95 -3.49 -1.51
N GLU A 271 -23.34 -2.46 -0.76
CA GLU A 271 -23.08 -2.33 0.69
C GLU A 271 -23.59 -3.54 1.53
N ASP A 272 -24.66 -4.19 1.10
CA ASP A 272 -25.22 -5.37 1.77
C ASP A 272 -24.36 -6.65 1.64
N GLU A 273 -23.44 -6.72 0.66
CA GLU A 273 -22.50 -7.84 0.51
C GLU A 273 -21.24 -7.66 1.38
N GLU A 274 -20.75 -6.43 1.58
CA GLU A 274 -19.58 -6.18 2.43
C GLU A 274 -19.80 -6.61 3.88
N ARG A 275 -21.04 -6.49 4.36
CA ARG A 275 -21.49 -6.94 5.68
C ARG A 275 -21.45 -8.46 5.87
N LYS A 276 -21.55 -9.25 4.80
CA LYS A 276 -21.51 -10.73 4.84
C LYS A 276 -20.10 -11.30 4.82
N VAL A 277 -19.14 -10.60 4.20
CA VAL A 277 -17.75 -11.08 4.06
C VAL A 277 -16.84 -10.63 5.21
N SER A 278 -17.31 -9.68 6.02
CA SER A 278 -16.62 -9.18 7.22
C SER A 278 -16.97 -9.94 8.52
N GLN A 279 -17.59 -11.12 8.41
CA GLN A 279 -17.88 -12.05 9.53
C GLN A 279 -17.16 -13.40 9.33
#